data_AF-A0A0U0SWV0-F1
#
_entry.id   AF-A0A0U0SWV0-F1
#
_cell.length_a   1.000
_cell.length_b   1.000
_cell.length_c   1.000
_cell.angle_alpha   90.00
_cell.angle_beta   90.00
_cell.angle_gamma   90.00
#
_symmetry.space_group_name_H-M   'P 1'
#
loop_
_entity.id
_entity.type
_entity.pdbx_description
1 polymer ?
#
loop_
_entity_poly.entity_id
_entity_poly.type
_entity_poly.pdbx_seq_one_letter_code
_entity_poly.pdbx_strand_id
1 'polypeptide(L)' 'MSFVTAAPEMLATAAQNVANIGTSLSAANATAAASTTSVLAAGADEVSQAIARLFSDYATHY' A
#
# COMPACT_ATOMS: atom_id res chain seq x y z
N MET A 1 9.69 40.75 -0.12
CA MET A 1 10.50 39.58 0.28
C MET A 1 9.63 38.69 1.13
N SER A 2 9.47 37.41 0.80
CA SER A 2 8.71 36.46 1.61
C SER A 2 9.63 35.88 2.69
N PHE A 3 9.27 36.01 3.95
CA PHE A 3 9.95 35.36 5.07
C PHE A 3 9.12 34.15 5.49
N VAL A 4 9.74 32.97 5.52
CA VAL A 4 9.12 31.75 6.05
C VAL A 4 9.59 31.57 7.50
N THR A 5 8.65 31.56 8.44
CA THR A 5 8.92 31.24 9.85
C THR A 5 8.59 29.76 10.08
N ALA A 6 9.59 28.96 10.42
CA ALA A 6 9.37 27.57 10.81
C ALA A 6 9.01 27.48 12.30
N ALA A 7 8.08 26.59 12.64
CA ALA A 7 7.75 26.21 14.02
C ALA A 7 8.27 24.77 14.26
N PRO A 8 9.47 24.59 14.84
CA PRO A 8 10.14 23.29 14.93
C PRO A 8 9.30 22.20 15.60
N GLU A 9 8.55 22.54 16.65
CA GLU A 9 7.70 21.61 17.39
C GLU A 9 6.51 21.14 16.55
N MET A 10 5.95 22.04 15.73
CA MET A 10 4.88 21.71 14.79
C MET A 10 5.41 20.78 13.68
N LEU A 11 6.62 21.04 13.18
CA LEU A 11 7.28 20.19 12.19
C LEU A 11 7.61 18.81 12.77
N ALA A 12 8.09 18.74 14.02
CA ALA A 12 8.35 17.47 14.70
C ALA A 12 7.05 16.65 14.88
N THR A 13 5.97 17.31 15.27
CA THR A 13 4.64 16.66 15.38
C THR A 13 4.15 16.16 14.02
N ALA A 14 4.28 16.97 12.97
CA ALA A 14 3.91 16.57 11.62
C ALA A 14 4.73 15.37 11.12
N ALA A 15 6.05 15.35 11.37
CA ALA A 15 6.91 14.22 11.05
C ALA A 15 6.48 12.94 11.78
N GLN A 16 6.15 13.04 13.07
CA GLN A 16 5.64 11.90 13.83
C GLN A 16 4.30 11.38 13.29
N ASN A 17 3.40 12.29 12.91
CA ASN A 17 2.12 11.91 12.32
C ASN A 17 2.31 11.17 10.99
N VAL A 18 3.19 11.66 10.12
CA VAL A 18 3.52 10.99 8.84
C VAL A 18 4.15 9.62 9.08
N ALA A 19 5.06 9.48 10.06
CA ALA A 19 5.64 8.19 10.42
C ALA A 19 4.59 7.19 10.92
N ASN A 20 3.63 7.66 11.73
CA ASN A 20 2.53 6.83 12.23
C ASN A 20 1.61 6.37 11.09
N ILE A 21 1.29 7.26 10.14
CA ILE A 21 0.51 6.93 8.94
C ILE A 21 1.26 5.88 8.10
N GLY A 22 2.55 6.09 7.84
CA GLY A 22 3.37 5.16 7.06
C GLY A 22 3.43 3.77 7.70
N THR A 23 3.60 3.70 9.01
CA THR A 23 3.58 2.44 9.77
C THR A 23 2.24 1.73 9.65
N SER A 24 1.13 2.47 9.82
CA SER A 24 -0.23 1.91 9.74
C SER A 24 -0.52 1.38 8.33
N LEU A 25 -0.10 2.11 7.29
CA LEU A 25 -0.26 1.71 5.89
C LEU A 25 0.58 0.45 5.57
N SER A 26 1.83 0.41 6.04
CA SER A 26 2.68 -0.78 5.85
C SER A 26 2.09 -2.02 6.50
N ALA A 27 1.50 -1.89 7.70
CA ALA A 27 0.85 -3.00 8.40
C ALA A 27 -0.41 -3.48 7.66
N ALA A 28 -1.22 -2.54 7.15
CA ALA A 28 -2.39 -2.86 6.34
C ALA A 28 -2.01 -3.59 5.05
N ASN A 29 -0.98 -3.11 4.33
CA ASN A 29 -0.48 -3.76 3.12
C ASN A 29 0.04 -5.17 3.40
N ALA A 30 0.82 -5.36 4.47
CA ALA A 30 1.30 -6.69 4.87
C ALA A 30 0.15 -7.66 5.18
N THR A 31 -0.93 -7.16 5.79
CA THR A 31 -2.13 -7.96 6.09
C THR A 31 -2.86 -8.37 4.81
N ALA A 32 -2.95 -7.46 3.82
CA ALA A 32 -3.64 -7.71 2.56
C ALA A 32 -2.82 -8.57 1.57
N ALA A 33 -1.48 -8.55 1.67
CA ALA A 33 -0.57 -9.12 0.67
C ALA A 33 -0.90 -10.57 0.30
N ALA A 34 -1.14 -11.45 1.28
CA ALA A 34 -1.46 -12.84 1.00
C ALA A 34 -2.78 -12.99 0.21
N SER A 35 -3.82 -12.24 0.59
CA SER A 35 -5.13 -12.30 -0.05
C SER A 35 -5.16 -11.74 -1.48
N THR A 36 -4.27 -10.80 -1.80
CA THR A 36 -4.23 -10.14 -3.11
C THR A 36 -3.24 -10.77 -4.09
N THR A 37 -2.16 -11.39 -3.60
CA THR A 37 -1.12 -12.02 -4.44
C THR A 37 -1.33 -13.51 -4.69
N SER A 38 -2.18 -14.18 -3.88
CA SER A 38 -2.45 -15.62 -4.00
C SER A 38 -3.87 -15.90 -4.48
N VAL A 39 -4.33 -15.18 -5.51
CA VAL A 39 -5.69 -15.34 -6.05
C VAL A 39 -5.79 -16.66 -6.81
N LEU A 40 -6.74 -17.50 -6.40
CA LEU A 40 -7.04 -18.76 -7.10
C LEU A 40 -7.97 -18.51 -8.29
N ALA A 41 -7.74 -19.24 -9.38
CA ALA A 41 -8.65 -19.23 -10.53
C ALA A 41 -10.02 -19.81 -10.14
N ALA A 42 -11.09 -19.11 -10.54
CA ALA A 42 -12.47 -19.55 -10.25
C ALA A 42 -12.85 -20.84 -11.00
N GLY A 43 -12.22 -21.09 -12.14
CA GLY A 43 -12.39 -22.28 -12.97
C GLY A 43 -11.06 -22.76 -13.56
N ALA A 44 -11.08 -23.95 -14.16
CA ALA A 44 -9.92 -24.55 -14.81
C ALA A 44 -9.63 -23.98 -16.21
N ASP A 45 -10.56 -23.20 -16.76
CA ASP A 45 -10.44 -22.59 -18.09
C ASP A 45 -9.32 -21.54 -18.13
N GLU A 46 -8.82 -21.29 -19.35
CA GLU A 46 -7.70 -20.40 -19.59
C GLU A 46 -8.03 -18.94 -19.22
N VAL A 47 -9.30 -18.53 -19.32
CA VAL A 47 -9.73 -17.16 -19.00
C VAL A 47 -9.68 -16.93 -17.49
N SER A 48 -10.22 -17.86 -16.70
CA SER A 48 -10.14 -17.83 -15.24
C SER A 48 -8.70 -17.80 -14.74
N GLN A 49 -7.82 -18.62 -15.33
CA GLN A 49 -6.40 -18.63 -15.00
C GLN A 49 -5.70 -17.31 -15.36
N ALA A 50 -5.99 -16.75 -16.53
CA ALA A 50 -5.42 -15.48 -16.96
C ALA A 50 -5.84 -14.32 -16.04
N ILE A 51 -7.11 -14.28 -15.64
CA ILE A 51 -7.63 -13.27 -14.71
C ILE A 51 -6.95 -13.38 -13.34
N ALA A 52 -6.86 -14.59 -12.78
CA ALA A 52 -6.21 -14.80 -11.48
C ALA A 52 -4.73 -14.36 -11.49
N ARG A 53 -4.00 -14.65 -12.58
CA ARG A 53 -2.62 -14.19 -12.78
C ARG A 53 -2.53 -12.67 -12.88
N LEU A 54 -3.38 -12.04 -13.68
CA LEU A 54 -3.40 -10.57 -13.84
C LEU A 54 -3.56 -9.86 -12.49
N PHE A 55 -4.50 -10.31 -11.66
CA PHE A 55 -4.72 -9.68 -10.34
C PHE A 55 -3.56 -9.95 -9.37
N SER A 56 -3.01 -11.16 -9.37
CA SER A 56 -1.88 -11.52 -8.50
C SER A 56 -0.61 -10.75 -8.87
N ASP A 57 -0.34 -10.60 -10.16
CA ASP A 57 0.78 -9.81 -10.68
C ASP A 57 0.59 -8.32 -10.34
N TYR A 58 -0.62 -7.78 -10.54
CA TYR A 58 -0.94 -6.40 -10.17
C TYR A 58 -0.69 -6.16 -8.67
N ALA A 59 -1.13 -7.07 -7.82
CA ALA A 59 -0.94 -6.98 -6.37
C ALA A 59 0.54 -7.03 -5.94
N THR A 60 1.42 -7.64 -6.74
CA THR A 60 2.86 -7.71 -6.47
C THR A 60 3.58 -6.41 -6.87
N HIS A 61 3.01 -5.64 -7.79
CA HIS A 61 3.64 -4.46 -8.39
C HIS A 61 3.05 -3.10 -7.96
N TYR A 62 1.87 -3.08 -7.34
CA TYR A 62 1.24 -1.87 -6.77
C TYR A 62 2.03 -1.34 -5.56
#